data_AF-A0A1Y4NIZ7-F1
#
_entry.id   AF-A0A1Y4NIZ7-F1
#
_cell.length_a   1.000
_cell.length_b   1.000
_cell.length_c   1.000
_cell.angle_alpha   90.00
_cell.angle_beta   90.00
_cell.angle_gamma   90.00
#
_symmetry.space_group_name_H-M   'P 1'
#
loop_
_entity.id
_entity.type
_entity.pdbx_description
1 polymer ?
#
loop_
_entity_poly.entity_id
_entity_poly.type
_entity_poly.pdbx_seq_one_letter_code
_entity_poly.pdbx_strand_id
1 'polypeptide(L)' 'MELILSVLIVLAIYTFIALKAGSALLSYRSAWLDAPVMPNRLVKAVLCIIVGYITAVFYLGWVFFKLILKLTFR' A
#
# COMPACT_ATOMS: atom_id res chain seq x y z
N MET A 1 -26.54 6.35 2.14
CA MET A 1 -25.58 7.18 2.91
C MET A 1 -24.62 6.30 3.69
N GLU A 2 -25.12 5.36 4.50
CA GLU A 2 -24.33 4.31 5.21
C GLU A 2 -23.32 3.55 4.32
N LEU A 3 -23.75 3.05 3.15
CA LEU A 3 -22.88 2.30 2.23
C LEU A 3 -21.75 3.15 1.64
N ILE A 4 -22.02 4.42 1.35
CA ILE A 4 -21.01 5.33 0.77
C ILE A 4 -19.95 5.63 1.82
N LEU A 5 -20.39 5.89 3.05
CA LEU A 5 -19.49 6.16 4.17
C LEU A 5 -18.59 4.94 4.47
N SER A 6 -19.15 3.73 4.50
CA SER A 6 -18.37 2.51 4.75
C SER A 6 -17.34 2.25 3.65
N VAL A 7 -17.71 2.44 2.38
CA VAL A 7 -16.77 2.32 1.25
C VAL A 7 -15.63 3.34 1.36
N LEU A 8 -15.93 4.59 1.70
CA LEU A 8 -14.92 5.64 1.88
C LEU A 8 -13.96 5.32 3.04
N ILE A 9 -14.48 4.79 4.16
CA ILE A 9 -13.67 4.37 5.31
C ILE A 9 -12.72 3.23 4.91
N VAL A 10 -13.23 2.21 4.23
CA VAL A 10 -12.41 1.08 3.77
C VAL A 10 -11.31 1.56 2.80
N LEU A 11 -11.66 2.44 1.86
CA LEU A 11 -10.69 3.04 0.93
C LEU A 11 -9.63 3.88 1.65
N ALA A 12 -10.02 4.66 2.67
CA ALA A 12 -9.09 5.46 3.44
C ALA A 12 -8.09 4.59 4.22
N ILE A 13 -8.58 3.53 4.89
CA ILE A 13 -7.75 2.56 5.59
C ILE A 13 -6.81 1.85 4.61
N TYR A 14 -7.34 1.40 3.47
CA TYR A 14 -6.55 0.74 2.43
C TYR A 14 -5.43 1.64 1.91
N THR A 15 -5.75 2.89 1.62
CA THR A 15 -4.79 3.90 1.15
C THR A 15 -3.72 4.17 2.22
N PHE A 16 -4.11 4.28 3.49
CA PHE A 16 -3.17 4.49 4.59
C PHE A 16 -2.17 3.32 4.72
N ILE A 17 -2.66 2.08 4.64
CA ILE A 17 -1.80 0.88 4.68
C ILE A 17 -0.85 0.86 3.48
N ALA A 18 -1.36 1.14 2.27
CA ALA A 18 -0.57 1.20 1.05
C ALA A 18 0.56 2.24 1.17
N LEU A 19 0.24 3.47 1.59
CA LEU A 19 1.25 4.53 1.77
C LEU A 19 2.29 4.18 2.83
N LYS A 20 1.87 3.58 3.95
CA LYS A 20 2.80 3.13 5.00
C LYS A 20 3.74 2.02 4.49
N ALA A 21 3.22 1.06 3.74
CA ALA A 21 4.02 0.00 3.14
C ALA A 21 4.99 0.54 2.09
N GLY A 22 4.53 1.40 1.19
CA GLY A 22 5.35 2.03 0.15
C GLY A 22 6.48 2.85 0.76
N SER A 23 6.18 3.69 1.75
CA SER A 23 7.19 4.51 2.42
C SER A 23 8.22 3.68 3.18
N ALA A 24 7.80 2.61 3.88
CA ALA A 24 8.71 1.69 4.55
C ALA A 24 9.62 0.94 3.56
N LEU A 25 9.09 0.55 2.40
CA LEU A 25 9.83 -0.16 1.36
C LEU A 25 10.85 0.74 0.65
N LEU A 26 10.53 2.01 0.42
CA LEU A 26 11.37 2.95 -0.33
C LEU A 26 12.39 3.70 0.54
N SER A 27 12.09 3.90 1.83
CA SER A 27 13.01 4.58 2.73
C SER A 27 14.31 3.77 2.87
N TYR A 28 15.45 4.45 2.83
CA TYR A 28 16.78 3.86 2.98
C TYR A 28 17.21 2.93 1.84
N ARG A 29 16.46 2.85 0.73
CA ARG A 29 16.84 2.03 -0.43
C ARG A 29 17.64 2.78 -1.48
N SER A 30 17.58 4.11 -1.50
CA SER A 30 18.32 4.92 -2.48
C SER A 30 18.71 6.27 -1.90
N ALA A 31 20.01 6.52 -1.81
CA ALA A 31 20.57 7.80 -1.38
C ALA A 31 20.14 8.95 -2.31
N TRP A 32 19.94 8.67 -3.61
CA TRP A 32 19.40 9.65 -4.55
C TRP A 32 17.96 9.99 -4.21
N LEU A 33 17.13 8.99 -3.91
CA LEU A 33 15.72 9.21 -3.60
C LEU A 33 15.50 9.88 -2.23
N ASP A 34 16.43 9.67 -1.29
CA ASP A 34 16.44 10.26 0.04
C ASP A 34 17.07 11.67 0.09
N ALA A 35 17.66 12.13 -1.02
CA ALA A 35 18.24 13.47 -1.10
C ALA A 35 17.16 14.57 -0.95
N PRO A 36 17.43 15.68 -0.24
CA PRO A 36 16.44 16.71 0.07
C PRO A 36 16.12 17.65 -1.11
N VAL A 37 16.25 17.16 -2.35
CA VAL A 37 15.93 17.89 -3.58
C VAL A 37 14.46 17.71 -3.95
N MET A 38 13.80 18.81 -4.33
CA MET A 38 12.36 18.86 -4.65
C MET A 38 11.90 17.82 -5.69
N PRO A 39 12.58 17.62 -6.84
CA PRO A 39 12.17 16.60 -7.81
C PRO A 39 12.24 15.18 -7.23
N ASN A 40 13.25 14.88 -6.42
CA ASN A 40 13.44 13.55 -5.85
C ASN A 40 12.34 13.25 -4.81
N ARG A 41 11.88 14.25 -4.06
CA ARG A 41 10.73 14.13 -3.15
C ARG A 41 9.44 13.80 -3.89
N LEU A 42 9.19 14.44 -5.05
CA LEU A 42 8.02 14.14 -5.88
C LEU A 42 8.09 12.71 -6.44
N VAL A 43 9.24 12.32 -6.99
CA VAL A 43 9.47 10.96 -7.50
C VAL A 43 9.29 9.93 -6.38
N LYS A 44 9.80 10.22 -5.17
CA LYS A 44 9.61 9.37 -3.99
C LYS A 44 8.14 9.22 -3.60
N ALA A 45 7.37 10.30 -3.64
CA ALA A 45 5.94 10.27 -3.34
C ALA A 45 5.16 9.42 -4.36
N VAL A 46 5.44 9.59 -5.65
CA VAL A 46 4.81 8.80 -6.72
C VAL A 46 5.17 7.32 -6.59
N LEU A 47 6.46 7.00 -6.39
CA LEU A 47 6.91 5.63 -6.16
C LEU A 47 6.28 5.02 -4.91
N CYS A 48 6.12 5.81 -3.83
CA CYS A 48 5.49 5.36 -2.59
C CYS A 48 4.05 4.91 -2.83
N ILE A 49 3.30 5.69 -3.61
CA ILE A 49 1.94 5.32 -4.01
C ILE A 49 1.99 4.04 -4.84
N ILE A 50 2.78 3.98 -5.90
CA ILE A 50 2.83 2.82 -6.81
C ILE A 50 3.22 1.54 -6.06
N VAL A 51 4.36 1.55 -5.37
CA VAL A 51 4.88 0.39 -4.62
C VAL A 51 3.94 0.00 -3.49
N GLY A 52 3.38 0.99 -2.80
CA GLY A 52 2.41 0.80 -1.73
C GLY A 52 1.16 0.05 -2.18
N TYR A 53 0.55 0.49 -3.29
CA TYR A 53 -0.65 -0.16 -3.84
C TYR A 53 -0.34 -1.55 -4.39
N ILE A 54 0.79 -1.74 -5.09
CA ILE A 54 1.22 -3.06 -5.57
C ILE A 54 1.35 -4.03 -4.39
N THR A 55 2.05 -3.62 -3.34
CA THR A 55 2.25 -4.43 -2.13
C THR A 55 0.93 -4.75 -1.44
N ALA A 56 0.03 -3.77 -1.34
CA ALA A 56 -1.28 -3.96 -0.74
C ALA A 56 -2.16 -4.96 -1.52
N VAL A 57 -2.12 -4.92 -2.86
CA VAL A 57 -2.81 -5.89 -3.72
C VAL A 57 -2.27 -7.30 -3.51
N PHE A 58 -0.95 -7.48 -3.51
CA PHE A 58 -0.34 -8.79 -3.24
C PHE A 58 -0.68 -9.31 -1.83
N TYR A 59 -0.65 -8.44 -0.83
CA TYR A 59 -1.04 -8.80 0.53
C TYR A 59 -2.51 -9.24 0.61
N LEU A 60 -3.44 -8.50 -0.01
CA LEU A 60 -4.84 -8.89 -0.08
C LEU A 60 -5.01 -10.23 -0.80
N GLY A 61 -4.37 -10.41 -1.95
CA GLY A 61 -4.40 -11.67 -2.70
C GLY A 61 -3.92 -12.85 -1.86
N TRP A 62 -2.83 -12.68 -1.12
CA TRP A 62 -2.32 -13.68 -0.17
C TRP A 62 -3.30 -13.99 0.95
N VAL A 63 -3.93 -12.96 1.55
CA VAL A 63 -4.94 -13.13 2.59
C VAL A 63 -6.15 -13.91 2.05
N PHE A 64 -6.64 -13.57 0.86
CA PHE A 64 -7.72 -14.31 0.20
C PHE A 64 -7.33 -15.76 -0.07
N PHE A 65 -6.15 -16.00 -0.63
CA PHE A 65 -5.64 -17.34 -0.89
C PHE A 65 -5.57 -18.18 0.40
N LYS A 66 -4.99 -17.61 1.47
CA LYS A 66 -4.92 -18.27 2.77
C LYS A 66 -6.29 -18.56 3.37
N LEU A 67 -7.24 -17.64 3.18
CA LEU A 67 -8.62 -17.80 3.66
C LEU A 67 -9.35 -18.91 2.89
N ILE A 68 -9.18 -18.97 1.56
CA ILE A 68 -9.70 -20.06 0.72
C ILE A 68 -9.11 -21.39 1.17
N LEU A 69 -7.79 -21.51 1.29
CA LEU A 69 -7.16 -22.75 1.77
C LEU A 69 -7.70 -23.17 3.14
N LYS A 70 -7.83 -22.23 4.08
CA LYS A 70 -8.37 -22.53 5.41
C LYS A 70 -9.83 -22.96 5.37
N LEU A 71 -10.64 -22.48 4.43
CA LEU A 71 -12.03 -22.90 4.26
C LEU A 71 -12.15 -24.23 3.52
N THR A 72 -11.27 -24.49 2.55
CA THR A 72 -11.27 -25.73 1.75
C THR A 72 -10.76 -26.94 2.52
N PHE A 73 -9.77 -26.75 3.40
CA PHE A 73 -9.16 -27.82 4.20
C PHE A 73 -9.72 -27.91 5.63
N ARG A 74 -10.94 -27.42 5.87
CA ARG A 74 -11.67 -27.54 7.14
C ARG A 74 -12.86 -28.47 6.97
#